data_AF-A0A6J4T5U4-F1
#
_entry.id   AF-A0A6J4T5U4-F1
#
_cell.length_a   1.000
_cell.length_b   1.000
_cell.length_c   1.000
_cell.angle_alpha   90.00
_cell.angle_beta   90.00
_cell.angle_gamma   90.00
#
_symmetry.space_group_name_H-M   'P 1'
#
loop_
_entity.id
_entity.type
_entity.pdbx_description
1 polymer ?
#
loop_
_entity_poly.entity_id
_entity_poly.type
_entity_poly.pdbx_seq_one_letter_code
_entity_poly.pdbx_strand_id
1 'polypeptide(L)'
;MTALAVQKLHGAEILKTPAPGGMHFYNRMGGVRHYFTAAQFAEPLQYEDLASSSSEAEADTSPQQVEALLRAIRVGAATPG
;
A
#
# COMPACT_ATOMS: atom_id res chain seq x y z
N MET A 1 -0.66 3.73 2.73
CA MET A 1 -1.98 3.23 3.20
C MET A 1 -2.47 1.94 2.54
N THR A 2 -2.62 1.90 1.22
CA THR A 2 -3.00 0.67 0.49
C THR A 2 -2.10 -0.52 0.82
N ALA A 3 -0.81 -0.27 1.07
CA ALA A 3 0.15 -1.29 1.46
C ALA A 3 -0.25 -2.10 2.70
N LEU A 4 -0.86 -1.44 3.70
CA LEU A 4 -1.33 -2.07 4.92
C LEU A 4 -2.57 -2.93 4.66
N ALA A 5 -3.50 -2.46 3.84
CA ALA A 5 -4.71 -3.21 3.51
C ALA A 5 -4.35 -4.51 2.76
N VAL A 6 -3.46 -4.41 1.76
CA VAL A 6 -2.99 -5.57 0.98
C VAL A 6 -2.22 -6.55 1.85
N GLN A 7 -1.35 -6.07 2.75
CA GLN A 7 -0.68 -6.96 3.71
C GLN A 7 -1.70 -7.68 4.60
N LYS A 8 -2.67 -6.97 5.19
CA LYS A 8 -3.67 -7.58 6.08
C LYS A 8 -4.57 -8.59 5.37
N LEU A 9 -4.82 -8.42 4.07
CA LEU A 9 -5.68 -9.31 3.27
C LEU A 9 -4.92 -10.49 2.64
N HIS A 10 -3.66 -10.28 2.25
CA HIS A 10 -2.91 -11.24 1.41
C HIS A 10 -1.55 -11.66 1.98
N GLY A 11 -1.15 -11.13 3.15
CA GLY A 11 0.17 -11.42 3.74
C GLY A 11 1.35 -10.87 2.95
N ALA A 12 1.11 -9.86 2.11
CA ALA A 12 2.12 -9.29 1.22
C ALA A 12 3.28 -8.61 1.98
N GLU A 13 4.48 -8.64 1.39
CA GLU A 13 5.60 -7.85 1.87
C GLU A 13 5.28 -6.36 1.73
N ILE A 14 5.78 -5.54 2.66
CA ILE A 14 5.74 -4.08 2.56
C ILE A 14 7.15 -3.59 2.21
N LEU A 15 7.22 -2.81 1.15
CA LEU A 15 8.41 -2.10 0.70
C LEU A 15 8.14 -0.60 0.72
N LYS A 16 9.21 0.18 0.72
CA LYS A 16 9.15 1.64 0.62
C LYS A 16 10.20 2.18 -0.34
N THR A 17 9.95 3.40 -0.81
CA THR A 17 10.92 4.18 -1.57
C THR A 17 10.75 5.66 -1.23
N PRO A 18 11.80 6.48 -1.26
CA PRO A 18 11.66 7.92 -1.18
C PRO A 18 10.77 8.46 -2.30
N ALA A 19 9.88 9.39 -1.96
CA ALA A 19 9.01 10.07 -2.91
C ALA A 19 8.93 11.56 -2.59
N PRO A 20 8.46 12.40 -3.53
CA PRO A 20 8.12 13.79 -3.22
C PRO A 20 7.09 13.83 -2.07
N GLY A 21 7.47 14.43 -0.95
CA GLY A 21 6.61 14.57 0.23
C GLY A 21 6.75 13.48 1.30
N GLY A 22 7.63 12.49 1.15
CA GLY A 22 7.90 11.50 2.19
C GLY A 22 8.20 10.10 1.67
N MET A 23 8.09 9.10 2.55
CA MET A 23 8.24 7.70 2.16
C MET A 23 6.96 7.21 1.47
N HIS A 24 7.12 6.53 0.34
CA HIS A 24 6.01 5.87 -0.34
C HIS A 24 6.06 4.36 -0.10
N PHE A 25 4.97 3.81 0.47
CA PHE A 25 4.84 2.39 0.79
C PHE A 25 4.01 1.63 -0.25
N TYR A 26 4.47 0.44 -0.64
CA TYR A 26 3.85 -0.45 -1.62
C TYR A 26 4.12 -1.92 -1.27
N ASN A 27 3.60 -2.86 -2.07
CA ASN A 27 3.71 -4.28 -1.78
C ASN A 27 4.49 -5.06 -2.83
N ARG A 28 5.04 -6.19 -2.36
CA ARG A 28 5.52 -7.28 -3.21
C ARG A 28 4.84 -8.58 -2.81
N MET A 29 4.34 -9.31 -3.79
CA MET A 29 3.70 -10.62 -3.62
C MET A 29 4.26 -11.58 -4.66
N GLY A 30 4.72 -12.76 -4.24
CA GLY A 30 5.33 -13.73 -5.14
C GLY A 30 6.52 -13.18 -5.95
N GLY A 31 7.30 -12.26 -5.35
CA GLY A 31 8.42 -11.59 -6.02
C GLY A 31 8.04 -10.48 -7.00
N VAL A 32 6.74 -10.27 -7.26
CA VAL A 32 6.24 -9.23 -8.17
C VAL A 32 5.76 -8.02 -7.39
N ARG A 33 6.14 -6.83 -7.85
CA ARG A 33 5.72 -5.56 -7.25
C ARG A 33 4.35 -5.16 -7.75
N HIS A 34 3.47 -4.79 -6.82
CA HIS A 34 2.11 -4.36 -7.13
C HIS A 34 1.94 -2.89 -6.77
N TYR A 35 1.73 -2.04 -7.78
CA TYR A 35 1.65 -0.59 -7.63
C TYR A 35 0.23 -0.07 -7.85
N PHE A 36 -0.59 -0.18 -6.81
CA PHE A 36 -1.99 0.26 -6.84
C PHE A 36 -2.16 1.78 -6.91
N THR A 37 -1.12 2.55 -6.59
CA THR A 37 -1.19 4.01 -6.48
C THR A 37 -0.13 4.72 -7.31
N ALA A 38 0.43 4.09 -8.35
CA ALA A 38 1.44 4.72 -9.21
C ALA A 38 0.96 6.05 -9.82
N ALA A 39 -0.33 6.12 -10.17
CA ALA A 39 -0.95 7.30 -10.77
C ALA A 39 -1.07 8.52 -9.84
N GLN A 40 -0.73 8.39 -8.54
CA GLN A 40 -0.73 9.53 -7.62
C GLN A 40 0.47 10.46 -7.82
N PHE A 41 1.48 10.02 -8.58
CA PHE A 41 2.67 10.81 -8.89
C PHE A 41 2.61 11.31 -10.33
N ALA A 42 3.00 12.57 -10.53
CA ALA A 42 3.08 13.17 -11.86
C ALA A 42 4.18 12.52 -12.72
N GLU A 43 5.23 12.01 -12.06
CA GLU A 43 6.34 11.30 -12.70
C GLU A 43 6.54 9.93 -12.03
N PRO A 44 7.06 8.93 -12.75
CA PRO A 44 7.41 7.63 -12.18
C PRO A 44 8.44 7.77 -11.06
N LEU A 45 8.21 7.09 -9.92
CA LEU A 45 9.21 7.01 -8.87
C LEU A 45 10.34 6.04 -9.25
N GLN A 46 11.54 6.34 -8.75
CA GLN A 46 12.59 5.33 -8.64
C GLN A 46 12.28 4.45 -7.43
N TYR A 47 12.03 3.17 -7.69
CA TYR A 47 11.67 2.20 -6.66
C TYR A 47 12.90 1.48 -6.14
N GLU A 48 13.33 1.84 -4.94
CA GLU A 48 14.50 1.28 -4.27
C GLU A 48 14.23 -0.05 -3.55
N ASP A 49 12.97 -0.48 -3.46
CA ASP A 49 12.54 -1.73 -2.80
C ASP A 49 13.10 -1.91 -1.37
N LEU A 50 13.16 -0.81 -0.61
CA LEU A 50 13.61 -0.86 0.78
C LEU A 50 12.60 -1.64 1.62
N ALA A 51 13.08 -2.60 2.41
CA ALA A 51 12.22 -3.36 3.32
C ALA A 51 11.55 -2.43 4.35
N SER A 52 10.30 -2.71 4.67
CA SER A 52 9.54 -1.98 5.68
C SER A 52 8.60 -2.90 6.47
N SER A 53 8.05 -2.37 7.57
CA SER A 53 7.16 -3.09 8.47
C SER A 53 5.78 -2.45 8.49
N SER A 54 4.78 -3.22 8.96
CA SER A 54 3.43 -2.69 9.21
C SER A 54 3.45 -1.53 10.19
N SER A 55 4.24 -1.64 11.27
CA SER A 55 4.36 -0.58 12.28
C SER A 55 4.91 0.72 11.71
N GLU A 56 5.85 0.64 10.77
CA GLU A 56 6.40 1.83 10.12
C GLU A 56 5.37 2.47 9.18
N ALA A 57 4.69 1.67 8.37
CA ALA A 57 3.64 2.17 7.49
C ALA A 57 2.40 2.68 8.26
N GLU A 58 2.12 2.13 9.45
CA GLU A 58 1.06 2.59 10.35
C GLU A 58 1.40 3.93 11.01
N ALA A 59 2.67 4.24 11.23
CA ALA A 59 3.10 5.54 11.76
C ALA A 59 2.84 6.69 10.77
N ASP A 60 2.77 6.39 9.47
CA ASP A 60 2.52 7.36 8.39
C ASP A 60 1.02 7.52 8.08
N THR A 61 0.14 7.03 8.96
CA THR A 61 -1.30 7.07 8.73
C THR A 61 -2.13 6.95 10.02
N SER A 62 -3.47 6.99 9.90
CA SER A 62 -4.36 6.73 11.04
C SER A 62 -5.08 5.38 10.92
N PRO A 63 -5.32 4.67 12.04
CA PRO A 63 -6.09 3.43 12.04
C PRO A 63 -7.47 3.55 11.38
N GLN A 64 -8.12 4.71 11.54
CA GLN A 64 -9.45 4.99 10.98
C GLN A 64 -9.43 4.98 9.45
N GLN A 65 -8.37 5.53 8.85
CA GLN A 65 -8.19 5.50 7.40
C GLN A 65 -7.97 4.05 6.92
N VAL A 66 -7.27 3.19 7.69
CA VAL A 66 -7.03 1.78 7.30
C VAL A 66 -8.35 1.05 7.27
N GLU A 67 -9.15 1.21 8.33
CA GLU A 67 -10.46 0.58 8.46
C GLU A 67 -11.47 1.05 7.41
N ALA A 68 -11.43 2.34 7.05
CA ALA A 68 -12.25 2.87 5.96
C ALA A 68 -11.87 2.21 4.62
N LEU A 69 -10.57 2.10 4.33
CA LEU A 69 -10.08 1.47 3.10
C LEU A 69 -10.43 -0.02 3.03
N LEU A 70 -10.23 -0.76 4.12
CA LEU A 70 -10.60 -2.18 4.19
C LEU A 70 -12.10 -2.40 3.95
N ARG A 71 -12.95 -1.53 4.51
CA ARG A 71 -14.39 -1.58 4.24
C ARG A 71 -14.71 -1.31 2.77
N ALA A 72 -14.11 -0.30 2.16
CA ALA A 72 -14.32 0.01 0.75
C ALA A 72 -13.91 -1.16 -0.17
N ILE A 73 -12.76 -1.80 0.09
CA ILE A 73 -12.30 -2.97 -0.66
C ILE A 73 -13.30 -4.13 -0.55
N ARG A 74 -13.78 -4.42 0.68
CA ARG A 74 -14.76 -5.50 0.92
C ARG A 74 -16.11 -5.24 0.24
N VAL A 75 -16.59 -3.99 0.23
CA VAL A 75 -17.83 -3.62 -0.46
C VAL A 75 -17.67 -3.73 -1.98
N GLY A 76 -16.52 -3.29 -2.54
CA GLY A 76 -16.23 -3.43 -3.97
C GLY A 76 -16.13 -4.88 -4.43
N ALA A 77 -15.63 -5.78 -3.60
CA ALA A 77 -15.56 -7.22 -3.89
C ALA A 77 -16.93 -7.94 -3.82
N ALA A 78 -17.93 -7.34 -3.16
CA ALA A 78 -19.26 -7.93 -2.98
C ALA A 78 -20.27 -7.55 -4.09
N THR A 79 -19.84 -6.87 -5.15
CA THR A 79 -20.69 -6.56 -6.31
C THR A 79 -20.25 -7.43 -7.50
N PRO A 80 -20.80 -8.63 -7.70
CA PRO A 80 -20.68 -9.31 -8.98
C PRO A 80 -21.60 -8.58 -9.97
N GLY A 81 -21.02 -8.08 -11.07
CA GLY A 81 -21.77 -7.73 -12.27
C GLY A 81 -22.22 -8.98 -13.02
#